data_AF-A0A2H9PKK2-F1
#
_entry.id   AF-A0A2H9PKK2-F1
#
_cell.length_a   1.000
_cell.length_b   1.000
_cell.length_c   1.000
_cell.angle_alpha   90.00
_cell.angle_beta   90.00
_cell.angle_gamma   90.00
#
_symmetry.space_group_name_H-M   'P 1'
#
loop_
_entity.id
_entity.type
_entity.pdbx_description
1 polymer ?
#
loop_
_entity_poly.entity_id
_entity_poly.type
_entity_poly.pdbx_seq_one_letter_code
_entity_poly.pdbx_strand_id
1 'polypeptide(L)' 'MQINETTQETVTEISKSQNIRLIDVFILAPIMVYAGTFKTLPTWVRISLIGMGVATAVYNGKNFLQNRANLQKI' A
#
# COMPACT_ATOMS: atom_id res chain seq x y z
N MET A 1 -32.02 8.11 34.72
CA MET A 1 -31.75 8.82 33.45
C MET A 1 -30.32 8.48 33.06
N GLN A 2 -30.13 7.70 32.00
CA GLN A 2 -28.81 7.23 31.56
C GLN A 2 -28.33 8.17 30.45
N ILE A 3 -27.24 8.90 30.70
CA ILE A 3 -26.65 9.82 29.74
C ILE A 3 -25.71 9.00 28.85
N ASN A 4 -26.07 8.87 27.58
CA ASN A 4 -25.22 8.23 26.58
C ASN A 4 -24.27 9.30 26.01
N GLU A 5 -22.98 9.14 26.29
CA GLU A 5 -21.93 9.98 25.73
C GLU A 5 -21.57 9.46 24.33
N THR A 6 -22.06 10.14 23.30
CA THR A 6 -21.67 9.86 21.91
C THR A 6 -20.35 10.59 21.62
N THR A 7 -19.24 9.88 21.76
CA THR A 7 -17.91 10.43 21.42
C THR A 7 -17.80 10.52 19.89
N GLN A 8 -17.92 11.72 19.33
CA GLN A 8 -17.55 11.96 17.93
C GLN A 8 -16.05 12.12 17.86
N GLU A 9 -15.35 11.04 17.52
CA GLU A 9 -13.91 11.11 17.26
C GLU A 9 -13.66 12.00 16.04
N THR A 10 -13.12 13.19 16.27
CA THR A 10 -12.68 14.17 15.26
C THR A 10 -11.33 13.80 14.65
N VAL A 11 -10.93 12.53 14.74
CA VAL A 11 -9.73 12.03 14.08
C VAL A 11 -10.05 11.85 12.61
N THR A 12 -9.68 12.83 11.80
CA THR A 12 -9.61 12.66 10.35
C THR A 12 -8.54 11.62 10.06
N GLU A 13 -8.95 10.36 9.87
CA GLU A 13 -8.06 9.30 9.44
C GLU A 13 -7.45 9.71 8.09
N ILE A 14 -6.17 10.10 8.08
CA ILE A 14 -5.47 10.47 6.85
C ILE A 14 -5.23 9.19 6.05
N SER A 15 -6.25 8.78 5.31
CA SER A 15 -6.17 7.65 4.40
C SER A 15 -5.19 7.97 3.27
N LYS A 16 -4.23 7.07 3.04
CA LYS A 16 -3.27 7.18 1.93
C LYS A 16 -4.00 7.37 0.59
N SER A 17 -3.62 8.40 -0.16
CA SER A 17 -4.22 8.73 -1.47
C SER A 17 -4.09 7.60 -2.49
N GLN A 18 -5.11 7.43 -3.34
CA GLN A 18 -5.13 6.43 -4.42
C GLN A 18 -3.97 6.63 -5.40
N ASN A 19 -3.58 7.88 -5.68
CA ASN A 19 -2.47 8.18 -6.57
C ASN A 19 -1.15 7.63 -6.02
N ILE A 20 -0.96 7.67 -4.70
CA ILE A 20 0.25 7.13 -4.07
C ILE A 20 0.24 5.60 -4.16
N ARG A 21 -0.91 4.94 -3.98
CA ARG A 21 -1.04 3.48 -4.16
C ARG A 21 -0.70 3.05 -5.60
N LEU A 22 -1.10 3.85 -6.60
CA LEU A 22 -0.74 3.60 -8.00
C LEU A 22 0.76 3.76 -8.24
N ILE A 23 1.39 4.81 -7.70
CA ILE A 23 2.86 5.00 -7.78
C ILE A 23 3.59 3.80 -7.17
N ASP A 24 3.14 3.31 -6.01
CA ASP A 24 3.76 2.15 -5.36
C ASP A 24 3.71 0.89 -6.24
N VAL A 25 2.59 0.66 -6.94
CA VAL A 25 2.38 -0.53 -7.78
C VAL A 25 3.09 -0.43 -9.12
N PHE A 26 3.04 0.72 -9.79
CA PHE A 26 3.51 0.87 -11.17
C PHE A 26 4.95 1.40 -11.28
N ILE A 27 5.48 2.01 -10.23
CA ILE A 27 6.82 2.60 -10.24
C ILE A 27 7.70 1.93 -9.20
N LEU A 28 7.33 2.00 -7.92
CA LEU A 28 8.20 1.56 -6.83
C LEU A 28 8.44 0.04 -6.85
N ALA A 29 7.36 -0.75 -6.97
CA ALA A 29 7.46 -2.20 -7.01
C ALA A 29 8.29 -2.73 -8.20
N PRO A 30 8.09 -2.29 -9.45
CA PRO A 30 8.94 -2.68 -10.57
C PRO A 30 10.42 -2.31 -10.38
N ILE A 31 10.70 -1.12 -9.83
CA ILE A 31 12.07 -0.69 -9.54
C ILE A 31 12.73 -1.63 -8.51
N MET A 32 12.03 -1.99 -7.44
CA MET A 32 12.55 -2.92 -6.44
C MET A 32 12.83 -4.31 -7.03
N VAL A 33 11.88 -4.86 -7.79
CA VAL A 33 12.07 -6.17 -8.45
C VAL A 33 13.23 -6.12 -9.42
N TYR A 34 13.32 -5.08 -10.25
CA TYR A 34 14.40 -4.89 -11.21
C TYR A 34 15.76 -4.77 -10.50
N ALA A 35 15.85 -3.95 -9.45
CA ALA A 35 17.07 -3.78 -8.67
C ALA A 35 17.54 -5.11 -8.05
N GLY A 36 16.62 -5.95 -7.58
CA GLY A 36 16.96 -7.28 -7.05
C GLY A 36 17.56 -8.25 -8.08
N THR A 37 17.48 -7.95 -9.37
CA THR A 37 18.12 -8.77 -10.43
C THR A 37 19.63 -8.55 -10.52
N PHE A 38 20.16 -7.45 -10.00
CA PHE A 38 21.59 -7.13 -10.07
C PHE A 38 22.43 -8.08 -9.21
N LYS A 39 23.32 -8.84 -9.86
CA LYS A 39 24.21 -9.82 -9.21
C LYS A 39 25.32 -9.20 -8.35
N THR A 40 25.55 -7.90 -8.48
CA THR A 40 26.49 -7.13 -7.64
C THR A 40 26.02 -7.00 -6.20
N LEU A 41 24.71 -7.17 -5.95
CA LEU A 41 24.13 -7.13 -4.61
C LEU A 41 24.24 -8.49 -3.91
N PRO A 42 24.42 -8.52 -2.58
CA PRO A 42 24.34 -9.75 -1.80
C PRO A 42 23.01 -10.48 -2.02
N THR A 43 23.05 -11.82 -2.00
CA THR A 43 21.86 -12.66 -2.26
C THR A 43 20.67 -12.30 -1.39
N TRP A 44 20.89 -12.01 -0.11
CA TRP A 44 19.81 -11.64 0.82
C TRP A 44 19.18 -10.28 0.45
N VAL A 45 19.95 -9.31 -0.04
CA VAL A 45 19.43 -8.01 -0.50
C VAL A 45 18.56 -8.22 -1.73
N ARG A 46 19.02 -9.04 -2.67
CA ARG A 46 18.29 -9.36 -3.91
C ARG A 46 16.94 -10.00 -3.61
N ILE A 47 16.93 -11.01 -2.74
CA ILE A 47 15.71 -11.69 -2.31
C ILE A 47 14.78 -10.69 -1.59
N SER A 48 15.32 -9.85 -0.72
CA SER A 48 14.55 -8.83 0.01
C SER A 48 13.91 -7.83 -0.94
N LEU A 49 14.65 -7.31 -1.91
CA LEU A 49 14.14 -6.36 -2.92
C LEU A 49 13.04 -6.97 -3.77
N ILE A 50 13.23 -8.20 -4.26
CA ILE A 50 12.21 -8.91 -5.04
C ILE A 50 10.97 -9.16 -4.17
N GLY A 51 11.15 -9.69 -2.96
CA GLY A 51 10.07 -9.98 -2.03
C GLY A 51 9.28 -8.73 -1.64
N MET A 52 9.96 -7.65 -1.29
CA MET A 52 9.35 -6.36 -0.94
C MET A 52 8.67 -5.71 -2.13
N GLY A 53 9.25 -5.79 -3.33
CA GLY A 53 8.62 -5.33 -4.57
C GLY A 53 7.29 -6.04 -4.85
N VAL A 54 7.29 -7.37 -4.78
CA VAL A 54 6.08 -8.19 -4.95
C VAL A 54 5.05 -7.87 -3.86
N ALA A 55 5.46 -7.84 -2.59
CA ALA A 55 4.56 -7.54 -1.48
C ALA A 55 3.94 -6.14 -1.61
N THR A 56 4.73 -5.14 -2.03
CA THR A 56 4.27 -3.77 -2.28
C THR A 56 3.21 -3.73 -3.36
N ALA A 57 3.44 -4.40 -4.50
CA ALA A 57 2.47 -4.47 -5.59
C ALA A 57 1.17 -5.16 -5.14
N VAL A 58 1.26 -6.28 -4.44
CA VAL A 58 0.09 -7.04 -3.97
C VAL A 58 -0.72 -6.25 -2.94
N TYR A 59 -0.06 -5.68 -1.92
CA TYR A 59 -0.72 -4.94 -0.86
C TYR A 59 -1.38 -3.67 -1.39
N ASN A 60 -0.63 -2.83 -2.12
CA ASN A 60 -1.16 -1.58 -2.66
C ASN A 60 -2.17 -1.81 -3.80
N GLY A 61 -1.98 -2.85 -4.62
CA GLY A 61 -2.92 -3.24 -5.67
C GLY A 61 -4.26 -3.72 -5.11
N LYS A 62 -4.25 -4.60 -4.11
CA LYS A 62 -5.48 -5.04 -3.42
C LYS A 62 -6.20 -3.86 -2.77
N ASN A 63 -5.44 -3.00 -2.08
CA ASN A 63 -5.97 -1.80 -1.43
C ASN A 63 -6.56 -0.80 -2.42
N PHE A 64 -5.96 -0.63 -3.60
CA PHE A 64 -6.51 0.23 -4.66
C PHE A 64 -7.88 -0.28 -5.15
N LEU A 65 -7.99 -1.59 -5.40
CA LEU A 65 -9.24 -2.22 -5.84
C LEU A 65 -10.36 -2.10 -4.78
N GLN A 66 -10.04 -2.34 -3.50
CA GLN A 66 -11.01 -2.24 -2.41
C GLN A 66 -11.51 -0.81 -2.20
N ASN A 67 -10.62 0.20 -2.23
CA ASN A 67 -11.05 1.59 -2.09
C ASN A 67 -11.90 2.05 -3.27
N ARG A 68 -11.62 1.60 -4.49
CA ARG A 68 -12.48 1.90 -5.65
C ARG A 68 -13.87 1.29 -5.52
N ALA A 69 -13.96 0.06 -5.00
CA ALA A 69 -15.24 -0.60 -4.75
C ALA A 69 -16.07 0.10 -3.66
N ASN A 70 -15.43 0.67 -2.64
CA ASN A 70 -16.11 1.43 -1.59
C ASN A 70 -16.53 2.83 -2.06
N LEU A 71 -15.76 3.49 -2.92
CA LEU A 71 -16.12 4.79 -3.51
C LEU A 71 -17.31 4.70 -4.49
N GLN A 72 -17.63 3.52 -5.03
CA GLN A 72 -18.80 3.31 -5.90
C GLN A 72 -20.10 2.98 -5.14
N LYS A 73 -20.02 2.84 -3.81
CA LYS A 73 -21.18 2.52 -2.95
C LYS A 73 -21.75 3.75 -2.23
N ILE A 74 -21.28 4.95 -2.58
CA ILE A 74 -21.73 6.24 -2.03
C ILE A 74 -22.45 7.01 -3.13
#